data_AF-C7DEL1-F1
#
_entry.id   AF-C7DEL1-F1
#
_cell.length_a   1.000
_cell.length_b   1.000
_cell.length_c   1.000
_cell.angle_alpha   90.00
_cell.angle_beta   90.00
_cell.angle_gamma   90.00
#
_symmetry.space_group_name_H-M   'P 1'
#
loop_
_entity.id
_entity.type
_entity.pdbx_description
1 polymer ?
#
loop_
_entity_poly.entity_id
_entity_poly.type
_entity_poly.pdbx_seq_one_letter_code
_entity_poly.pdbx_strand_id
1 'polypeptide(L)' 'MNELDTRLLAAHAQGDQWALVALYTQAADQAADIDAACFYLTHAYVFALELNHPDQDALFKRLRAAGRV' A
#
# COMPACT_ATOMS: atom_id res chain seq x y z
N MET A 1 10.26 -6.51 14.30
CA MET A 1 9.28 -7.02 13.32
C MET A 1 7.91 -6.80 13.92
N ASN A 2 7.15 -5.84 13.40
CA ASN A 2 5.81 -5.55 13.93
C ASN A 2 4.80 -6.55 13.32
N GLU A 3 3.64 -6.71 13.94
CA GLU A 3 2.55 -7.59 13.45
C GLU A 3 2.20 -7.28 11.98
N LEU A 4 2.25 -6.01 11.58
CA LEU A 4 2.01 -5.59 10.21
C LEU A 4 3.06 -6.11 9.22
N ASP A 5 4.35 -6.10 9.59
CA ASP A 5 5.43 -6.66 8.76
C ASP A 5 5.22 -8.17 8.54
N THR A 6 4.85 -8.88 9.61
CA THR A 6 4.58 -10.32 9.54
C THR A 6 3.41 -10.62 8.59
N ARG A 7 2.34 -9.80 8.64
CA ARG A 7 1.18 -9.93 7.74
C ARG A 7 1.55 -9.62 6.29
N LEU A 8 2.36 -8.58 6.04
CA LEU A 8 2.87 -8.27 4.71
C LEU A 8 3.67 -9.43 4.13
N LEU A 9 4.60 -10.01 4.90
CA LEU A 9 5.40 -11.16 4.46
C LEU A 9 4.53 -12.40 4.20
N ALA A 10 3.54 -12.66 5.06
CA ALA A 10 2.63 -13.78 4.87
C ALA A 10 1.75 -13.61 3.62
N ALA A 11 1.26 -12.40 3.33
CA ALA A 11 0.48 -12.11 2.14
C ALA A 11 1.34 -12.27 0.87
N HIS A 12 2.59 -11.80 0.88
CA HIS A 12 3.54 -12.05 -0.20
C HIS A 12 3.80 -13.54 -0.43
N ALA A 13 4.06 -14.30 0.65
CA ALA A 13 4.31 -15.74 0.55
C ALA A 13 3.11 -16.53 -0.02
N GLN A 14 1.89 -16.04 0.21
CA GLN A 14 0.66 -16.64 -0.29
C GLN A 14 0.24 -16.11 -1.67
N GLY A 15 0.91 -15.06 -2.19
CA GLY A 15 0.49 -14.37 -3.40
C GLY A 15 -0.83 -13.61 -3.25
N ASP A 16 -1.22 -13.25 -2.03
CA ASP A 16 -2.49 -12.57 -1.73
C ASP A 16 -2.38 -11.07 -2.02
N GLN A 17 -2.37 -10.72 -3.31
CA GLN A 17 -2.24 -9.34 -3.77
C GLN A 17 -3.41 -8.46 -3.30
N TRP A 18 -4.60 -9.02 -3.13
CA TRP A 18 -5.76 -8.29 -2.60
C TRP A 18 -5.50 -7.83 -1.16
N ALA A 19 -4.99 -8.72 -0.31
CA ALA A 19 -4.58 -8.34 1.05
C ALA A 19 -3.42 -7.35 1.04
N LEU A 20 -2.48 -7.46 0.09
CA LEU A 20 -1.35 -6.54 -0.03
C LEU A 20 -1.79 -5.09 -0.23
N VAL A 21 -2.84 -4.82 -1.02
CA VAL A 21 -3.39 -3.46 -1.18
C VAL A 21 -3.75 -2.84 0.17
N ALA A 22 -4.52 -3.56 0.99
CA ALA A 22 -4.95 -3.08 2.30
C ALA A 22 -3.79 -2.95 3.28
N LEU A 23 -2.89 -3.93 3.32
CA LEU A 23 -1.75 -3.96 4.25
C LEU A 23 -0.74 -2.85 3.95
N TYR A 24 -0.43 -2.59 2.68
CA TYR A 24 0.43 -1.48 2.29
C TYR A 24 -0.23 -0.12 2.56
N THR A 25 -1.55 -0.01 2.38
CA THR A 25 -2.27 1.21 2.75
C THR A 25 -2.18 1.47 4.25
N GLN A 26 -2.38 0.44 5.08
CA GLN A 26 -2.21 0.54 6.52
C GLN A 26 -0.77 0.90 6.92
N ALA A 27 0.23 0.34 6.25
CA ALA A 27 1.64 0.68 6.49
C ALA A 27 1.92 2.15 6.17
N ALA A 28 1.31 2.69 5.10
CA ALA A 28 1.40 4.11 4.79
C ALA A 28 0.77 4.99 5.88
N ASP A 29 -0.36 4.57 6.45
CA ASP A 29 -1.03 5.30 7.53
C ASP A 29 -0.22 5.31 8.84
N GLN A 30 0.61 4.29 9.05
CA GLN A 30 1.48 4.15 10.23
C GLN A 30 2.90 4.70 10.02
N ALA A 31 3.23 5.14 8.81
CA ALA A 31 4.56 5.62 8.47
C ALA A 31 4.88 6.92 9.23
N ALA A 32 6.13 7.05 9.68
CA ALA A 32 6.57 8.19 10.49
C ALA A 32 6.77 9.47 9.66
N ASP A 33 6.96 9.34 8.35
CA ASP A 33 7.22 10.44 7.44
C ASP A 33 6.55 10.21 6.07
N ILE A 34 6.46 11.31 5.30
CA ILE A 34 5.74 11.33 4.03
C ILE A 34 6.44 10.50 2.94
N ASP A 35 7.77 10.39 2.97
CA ASP A 35 8.53 9.58 2.02
C ASP A 35 8.23 8.09 2.24
N ALA A 36 8.28 7.62 3.49
CA ALA A 36 7.90 6.26 3.88
C ALA A 36 6.42 5.97 3.57
N ALA A 37 5.51 6.92 3.86
CA ALA A 37 4.11 6.78 3.50
C ALA A 37 3.92 6.62 1.98
N CYS A 38 4.60 7.45 1.19
CA CYS A 38 4.54 7.38 -0.27
C CYS A 38 5.12 6.07 -0.83
N PHE A 39 6.18 5.55 -0.23
CA PHE A 39 6.74 4.25 -0.58
C PHE A 39 5.67 3.15 -0.47
N TYR A 40 4.99 3.06 0.68
CA TYR A 40 3.94 2.07 0.87
C TYR A 40 2.70 2.32 0.01
N LEU A 41 2.27 3.58 -0.16
CA LEU A 41 1.15 3.92 -1.05
C LEU A 41 1.42 3.56 -2.51
N THR A 42 2.66 3.69 -2.96
CA THR A 42 3.03 3.31 -4.34
C THR A 42 2.87 1.80 -4.52
N HIS A 43 3.31 0.99 -3.56
CA HIS A 43 3.10 -0.45 -3.58
C HIS A 43 1.60 -0.82 -3.55
N ALA A 44 0.82 -0.21 -2.65
CA ALA A 44 -0.62 -0.41 -2.60
C ALA A 44 -1.28 -0.07 -3.94
N TYR A 45 -0.89 1.05 -4.55
CA TYR A 45 -1.45 1.53 -5.82
C TYR A 45 -1.10 0.60 -6.99
N VAL A 46 0.15 0.12 -7.08
CA VAL A 46 0.55 -0.82 -8.14
C VAL A 46 -0.29 -2.11 -8.07
N PHE A 47 -0.41 -2.73 -6.89
CA PHE A 47 -1.26 -3.92 -6.74
C PHE A 47 -2.72 -3.61 -7.04
N ALA A 48 -3.21 -2.44 -6.63
CA ALA A 48 -4.57 -2.02 -6.92
C ALA A 48 -4.83 -1.90 -8.44
N LEU A 49 -3.87 -1.36 -9.20
CA LEU A 49 -3.94 -1.28 -10.67
C LEU A 49 -3.97 -2.68 -11.30
N GLU A 50 -3.05 -3.56 -10.88
CA GLU A 50 -2.94 -4.94 -11.41
C GLU A 50 -4.23 -5.75 -11.21
N LEU A 51 -4.91 -5.52 -10.08
CA LEU A 51 -6.12 -6.24 -9.70
C LEU A 51 -7.41 -5.57 -10.19
N ASN A 52 -7.31 -4.40 -10.81
CA ASN A 52 -8.44 -3.50 -11.05
C ASN A 52 -9.28 -3.25 -9.76
N HIS A 53 -8.59 -3.04 -8.64
CA HIS A 53 -9.16 -2.88 -7.29
C HIS A 53 -9.94 -1.56 -7.16
N PRO A 54 -11.05 -1.50 -6.38
CA PRO A 54 -11.83 -0.27 -6.21
C PRO A 54 -11.06 0.90 -5.58
N ASP A 55 -10.06 0.60 -4.75
CA ASP A 55 -9.26 1.64 -4.06
C ASP A 55 -8.22 2.35 -4.94
N GLN A 56 -8.03 1.96 -6.22
CA GLN A 56 -7.07 2.60 -7.13
C GLN A 56 -7.16 4.13 -7.10
N ASP A 57 -8.38 4.66 -7.23
CA ASP A 57 -8.63 6.10 -7.34
C ASP A 57 -8.34 6.84 -6.01
N ALA A 58 -8.66 6.20 -4.88
CA ALA A 58 -8.36 6.73 -3.56
C ALA A 58 -6.85 6.77 -3.28
N LEU A 59 -6.13 5.71 -3.63
CA LEU A 59 -4.68 5.62 -3.48
C LEU A 59 -3.96 6.63 -4.39
N PHE A 60 -4.41 6.78 -5.63
CA PHE A 60 -3.87 7.78 -6.55
C PHE A 60 -4.05 9.20 -6.03
N LYS A 61 -5.24 9.54 -5.49
CA LYS A 61 -5.49 10.86 -4.87
C LYS A 61 -4.53 11.15 -3.72
N ARG A 62 -4.22 10.16 -2.88
CA ARG A 62 -3.26 10.30 -1.79
C ARG A 62 -1.84 10.56 -2.30
N LEU A 63 -1.38 9.81 -3.31
CA LEU A 63 -0.07 10.02 -3.93
C LEU A 63 0.05 11.40 -4.57
N ARG A 64 -1.00 11.87 -5.25
CA ARG A 64 -1.06 13.19 -5.87
C ARG A 64 -1.02 14.31 -4.81
N ALA A 65 -1.75 14.15 -3.71
CA ALA A 65 -1.74 15.10 -2.61
C ALA A 65 -0.35 15.23 -1.95
N ALA A 66 0.45 14.16 -1.98
CA ALA A 66 1.84 14.15 -1.51
C ALA A 66 2.85 14.65 -2.56
N GLY A 67 2.41 15.05 -3.76
CA GLY A 67 3.28 15.57 -4.83
C GLY A 67 4.14 14.52 -5.54
N ARG A 68 3.76 13.23 -5.51
CA ARG A 68 4.53 12.14 -6.12
C ARG A 68 4.13 11.80 -7.56
N VAL A 69 2.97 12.30 -8.01
CA VAL A 69 2.38 12.14 -9.35
C VAL A 69 1.66 13.41 -9.75
#